data_AF-A0A8S9ZTV3-F1
#
_entry.id   AF-A0A8S9ZTV3-F1
#
_cell.length_a   1.000
_cell.length_b   1.000
_cell.length_c   1.000
_cell.angle_alpha   90.00
_cell.angle_beta   90.00
_cell.angle_gamma   90.00
#
_symmetry.space_group_name_H-M   'P 1'
#
loop_
_entity.id
_entity.type
_entity.pdbx_description
1 polymer ?
#
loop_
_entity_poly.entity_id
_entity_poly.type
_entity_poly.pdbx_seq_one_letter_code
_entity_poly.pdbx_strand_id
1 'polypeptide(L)'
;MSSSCFDLSTNLSQLSYSVFSQLSHQLNCQDLWIDLFNDQEKSSPYSLSSAEKEKCLRLQEPGAYLLRLLGNRGQNVKGFLTKLHLSAKVFGPKMDIPQLIRHRIHGELSIR
;
A
#
# COMPACT_ATOMS: atom_id res chain seq x y z
N MET A 1 10.11 -20.42 -6.21
CA MET A 1 10.44 -19.16 -5.48
C MET A 1 9.27 -18.85 -4.57
N SER A 2 9.56 -18.61 -3.29
CA SER A 2 8.70 -18.86 -2.13
C SER A 2 7.36 -18.11 -2.14
N SER A 3 6.28 -18.88 -2.31
CA SER A 3 4.89 -18.50 -2.04
C SER A 3 4.75 -18.08 -0.58
N SER A 4 4.72 -16.77 -0.35
CA SER A 4 4.63 -16.19 0.98
C SER A 4 3.15 -15.95 1.25
N CYS A 5 2.49 -16.92 1.89
CA CYS A 5 1.09 -16.80 2.31
C CYS A 5 1.00 -15.75 3.43
N PHE A 6 0.56 -14.54 3.12
CA PHE A 6 0.26 -13.54 4.15
C PHE A 6 -1.19 -13.67 4.59
N ASP A 7 -1.40 -13.73 5.90
CA ASP A 7 -2.73 -13.52 6.44
C ASP A 7 -3.12 -12.05 6.20
N LEU A 8 -4.37 -11.82 5.79
CA LEU A 8 -4.94 -10.50 5.59
C LEU A 8 -4.91 -9.66 6.89
N SER A 9 -4.84 -10.32 8.05
CA SER A 9 -4.67 -9.68 9.36
C SER A 9 -3.26 -9.16 9.64
N THR A 10 -2.24 -9.57 8.86
CA THR A 10 -0.83 -9.23 9.07
C THR A 10 -0.62 -7.72 9.03
N ASN A 11 0.04 -7.16 10.04
CA ASN A 11 0.37 -5.73 10.05
C ASN A 11 1.38 -5.40 8.94
N LEU A 12 1.25 -4.23 8.29
CA LEU A 12 2.14 -3.83 7.20
C LEU A 12 3.62 -3.73 7.61
N SER A 13 3.90 -3.45 8.88
CA SER A 13 5.27 -3.43 9.43
C SER A 13 5.90 -4.83 9.55
N GLN A 14 5.08 -5.89 9.51
CA GLN A 14 5.52 -7.28 9.65
C GLN A 14 5.64 -8.00 8.30
N LEU A 15 5.49 -7.27 7.19
CA LEU A 15 5.66 -7.83 5.86
C LEU A 15 7.09 -8.31 5.62
N SER A 16 7.23 -9.39 4.83
CA SER A 16 8.54 -9.81 4.37
C SER A 16 9.19 -8.71 3.53
N TYR A 17 10.53 -8.67 3.52
CA TYR A 17 11.27 -7.68 2.75
C TYR A 17 10.89 -7.68 1.26
N SER A 18 10.69 -8.86 0.67
CA SER A 18 10.33 -8.98 -0.75
C SER A 18 8.98 -8.32 -1.06
N VAL A 19 7.96 -8.56 -0.24
CA VAL A 19 6.63 -7.94 -0.44
C VAL A 19 6.66 -6.46 -0.10
N PHE A 20 7.32 -6.08 0.99
CA PHE A 20 7.49 -4.69 1.36
C PHE A 20 8.16 -3.88 0.24
N SER A 21 9.24 -4.41 -0.35
CA SER A 21 9.95 -3.75 -1.45
C SER A 21 9.08 -3.62 -2.70
N GLN A 22 8.33 -4.67 -3.06
CA GLN A 22 7.41 -4.60 -4.20
C GLN A 22 6.30 -3.58 -4.00
N LEU A 23 5.65 -3.55 -2.82
CA LEU A 23 4.60 -2.59 -2.52
C LEU A 23 5.14 -1.16 -2.48
N SER A 24 6.32 -0.95 -1.88
CA SER A 24 6.99 0.35 -1.85
C SER A 24 7.24 0.87 -3.27
N HIS A 25 7.78 0.02 -4.14
CA HIS A 25 8.06 0.38 -5.52
C HIS A 25 6.77 0.76 -6.27
N GLN A 26 5.69 0.00 -6.08
CA GLN A 26 4.39 0.32 -6.70
C GLN A 26 3.81 1.64 -6.21
N LEU A 27 3.96 1.96 -4.93
CA LEU A 27 3.53 3.26 -4.39
C LEU A 27 4.33 4.42 -4.98
N ASN A 28 5.61 4.20 -5.27
CA ASN A 28 6.46 5.19 -5.94
C ASN A 28 6.13 5.33 -7.43
N CYS A 29 5.69 4.25 -8.09
CA CYS A 29 5.31 4.30 -9.50
C CYS A 29 4.14 5.26 -9.72
N GLN A 30 4.34 6.20 -10.65
CA GLN A 30 3.33 7.18 -11.08
C GLN A 30 2.77 8.04 -9.93
N ASP A 31 3.53 8.21 -8.85
CA ASP A 31 3.12 8.94 -7.65
C ASP A 31 1.81 8.44 -7.04
N LEU A 32 1.53 7.14 -7.16
CA LEU A 32 0.31 6.52 -6.67
C LEU A 32 0.05 6.80 -5.18
N TRP A 33 1.14 6.95 -4.42
CA TRP A 33 1.05 7.33 -3.01
C TRP A 33 0.32 8.67 -2.78
N ILE A 34 0.38 9.64 -3.69
CA ILE A 34 -0.34 10.92 -3.57
C ILE A 34 -1.85 10.66 -3.61
N ASP A 35 -2.28 9.80 -4.52
CA ASP A 35 -3.68 9.43 -4.72
C ASP A 35 -4.20 8.56 -3.57
N LEU A 36 -3.36 7.67 -3.04
CA LEU A 36 -3.70 6.81 -1.92
C LEU A 36 -3.83 7.59 -0.60
N PHE A 37 -2.99 8.59 -0.40
CA PHE A 37 -2.93 9.43 0.80
C PHE A 37 -3.60 10.80 0.60
N ASN A 38 -4.79 10.81 0.01
CA ASN A 38 -5.58 12.02 -0.25
C ASN A 38 -6.76 12.21 0.73
N ASP A 39 -6.78 11.45 1.83
CA ASP A 39 -7.89 11.53 2.78
C ASP A 39 -7.86 12.86 3.55
N GLN A 40 -8.97 13.60 3.52
CA GLN A 40 -9.10 14.87 4.23
C GLN A 40 -9.35 14.70 5.73
N GLU A 41 -9.83 13.52 6.15
CA GLU A 41 -10.12 13.23 7.55
C GLU A 41 -8.84 12.89 8.31
N LYS A 42 -8.46 13.71 9.29
CA LYS A 42 -7.22 13.52 10.09
C LYS A 42 -7.19 12.23 10.91
N SER A 43 -8.35 11.64 11.19
CA SER A 43 -8.45 10.33 11.86
C SER A 43 -8.09 9.18 10.89
N SER A 44 -8.12 9.42 9.59
CA SER A 44 -7.85 8.39 8.58
C SER A 44 -6.38 7.97 8.65
N PRO A 45 -6.10 6.66 8.63
CA PRO A 45 -4.74 6.16 8.54
C PRO A 45 -4.03 6.56 7.23
N TYR A 46 -4.77 7.03 6.21
CA TYR A 46 -4.24 7.51 4.93
C TYR A 46 -4.21 9.05 4.83
N SER A 47 -4.45 9.77 5.93
CA SER A 47 -4.25 11.22 5.94
C SER A 47 -2.78 11.58 6.17
N LEU A 48 -2.29 12.59 5.46
CA LEU A 48 -0.97 13.18 5.69
C LEU A 48 -1.14 14.66 6.01
N SER A 49 -0.41 15.14 7.02
CA SER A 49 -0.22 16.58 7.22
C SER A 49 0.58 17.19 6.07
N SER A 50 0.46 18.50 5.87
CA SER A 50 1.22 19.22 4.83
C SER A 50 2.73 18.99 4.97
N ALA A 51 3.25 18.97 6.21
CA ALA A 51 4.65 18.70 6.49
C ALA A 51 5.07 17.26 6.11
N GLU A 52 4.23 16.26 6.36
CA GLU A 52 4.49 14.88 5.95
C GLU A 52 4.45 14.72 4.43
N LYS A 53 3.53 15.41 3.76
CA LYS A 53 3.44 15.40 2.29
C LYS A 53 4.67 16.03 1.65
N GLU A 54 5.11 17.20 2.13
CA GLU A 54 6.35 17.85 1.68
C GLU A 54 7.60 17.01 1.96
N LYS A 55 7.61 16.27 3.07
CA LYS A 55 8.67 15.30 3.34
C LYS A 55 8.67 14.19 2.30
N CYS A 56 7.51 13.60 2.00
CA CYS A 56 7.40 12.53 1.00
C CYS A 56 7.85 12.99 -0.39
N LEU A 57 7.50 14.22 -0.80
CA LEU A 57 7.95 14.81 -2.07
C LEU A 57 9.47 14.98 -2.18
N ARG A 58 10.18 15.04 -1.05
CA ARG A 58 11.65 15.15 -1.00
C ARG A 58 12.36 13.82 -0.81
N LEU A 59 11.63 12.75 -0.50
CA LEU A 59 12.22 11.43 -0.31
C LEU A 59 12.45 10.75 -1.66
N GLN A 60 13.56 10.03 -1.77
CA GLN A 60 13.83 9.20 -2.95
C GLN A 60 12.87 8.00 -3.05
N GLU A 61 12.41 7.49 -1.90
CA GLU A 61 11.49 6.35 -1.81
C GLU A 61 10.34 6.61 -0.81
N PRO A 62 9.36 7.46 -1.17
CA PRO A 62 8.24 7.81 -0.28
C PRO A 62 7.38 6.59 0.08
N GLY A 63 7.21 5.62 -0.82
CA GLY A 63 6.43 4.40 -0.62
C GLY A 63 6.89 3.57 0.57
N ALA A 64 8.20 3.40 0.77
CA ALA A 64 8.75 2.65 1.90
C ALA A 64 8.45 3.37 3.23
N TYR A 65 8.61 4.69 3.24
CA TYR A 65 8.28 5.52 4.39
C TYR A 65 6.79 5.40 4.75
N LEU A 66 5.92 5.46 3.73
CA LEU A 66 4.47 5.43 3.89
C LEU A 66 3.96 4.05 4.33
N LEU A 67 4.53 2.95 3.85
CA LEU A 67 4.19 1.61 4.33
C LEU A 67 4.53 1.42 5.81
N ARG A 68 5.68 1.95 6.25
CA ARG A 68 6.05 1.95 7.67
C ARG A 68 5.09 2.82 8.49
N LEU A 69 4.73 3.99 7.99
CA LEU A 69 3.77 4.88 8.64
C LEU A 69 2.41 4.17 8.84
N LEU A 70 1.89 3.50 7.82
CA LEU A 70 0.64 2.74 7.91
C LEU A 70 0.75 1.58 8.90
N GLY A 71 1.86 0.85 8.90
CA GLY A 71 2.12 -0.21 9.88
C GLY A 71 2.11 0.32 11.33
N ASN A 72 2.76 1.47 11.57
CA ASN A 72 2.76 2.16 12.86
C ASN A 72 1.36 2.66 13.27
N ARG A 73 0.50 2.98 12.31
CA ARG A 73 -0.92 3.33 12.52
C ARG A 73 -1.82 2.10 12.68
N GLY A 74 -1.25 0.91 12.80
CA GLY A 74 -1.99 -0.33 13.02
C GLY A 74 -2.68 -0.90 11.77
N GLN A 75 -2.36 -0.39 10.57
CA GLN A 75 -2.94 -0.93 9.34
C GLN A 75 -2.36 -2.31 9.01
N ASN A 76 -3.23 -3.16 8.49
CA ASN A 76 -2.92 -4.50 8.03
C ASN A 76 -3.06 -4.61 6.51
N VAL A 77 -2.61 -5.75 5.99
CA VAL A 77 -2.68 -6.08 4.55
C VAL A 77 -4.11 -5.94 4.02
N LYS A 78 -5.12 -6.39 4.77
CA LYS A 78 -6.53 -6.24 4.38
C LYS A 78 -6.90 -4.78 4.16
N GLY A 79 -6.68 -3.91 5.14
CA GLY A 79 -7.02 -2.50 5.08
C GLY A 79 -6.32 -1.80 3.93
N PHE A 80 -5.06 -2.14 3.70
CA PHE A 80 -4.27 -1.63 2.58
C PHE A 80 -4.81 -2.07 1.22
N LEU A 81 -5.05 -3.37 1.03
CA LEU A 81 -5.61 -3.89 -0.22
C LEU A 81 -7.02 -3.36 -0.48
N THR A 82 -7.84 -3.19 0.55
CA THR A 82 -9.17 -2.57 0.44
C THR A 82 -9.04 -1.12 -0.01
N LYS A 83 -8.18 -0.32 0.61
CA LYS A 83 -7.94 1.08 0.19
C LYS A 83 -7.46 1.14 -1.25
N LEU A 84 -6.48 0.31 -1.60
CA LEU A 84 -5.93 0.22 -2.96
C LEU A 84 -7.01 -0.17 -3.98
N HIS A 85 -7.92 -1.09 -3.63
CA HIS A 85 -9.06 -1.45 -4.48
C HIS A 85 -10.09 -0.32 -4.62
N LEU A 86 -10.39 0.40 -3.55
CA LEU A 86 -11.30 1.55 -3.60
C LEU A 86 -10.70 2.67 -4.45
N SER A 87 -9.41 2.96 -4.30
CA SER A 87 -8.69 3.92 -5.13
C SER A 87 -8.63 3.48 -6.60
N ALA A 88 -8.47 2.19 -6.90
CA ALA A 88 -8.50 1.70 -8.27
C ALA A 88 -9.83 1.97 -9.01
N LYS A 89 -10.96 1.98 -8.28
CA LYS A 89 -12.25 2.39 -8.85
C LYS A 89 -12.31 3.87 -9.23
N VAL A 90 -11.44 4.69 -8.65
CA VAL A 90 -11.39 6.14 -8.86
C VAL A 90 -10.32 6.54 -9.89
N PHE A 91 -9.18 5.83 -9.95
CA PHE A 91 -8.02 6.21 -10.76
C PHE A 91 -7.78 5.35 -12.02
N GLY A 92 -8.63 4.36 -12.31
CA GLY A 92 -8.68 3.67 -13.61
C GLY A 92 -7.36 2.99 -14.03
N PRO A 93 -6.88 3.15 -15.28
CA PRO A 93 -5.76 2.37 -15.85
C PRO A 93 -4.43 2.48 -15.10
N LYS A 94 -4.22 3.54 -14.30
CA LYS A 94 -3.01 3.70 -13.47
C LYS A 94 -2.88 2.61 -12.39
N MET A 95 -3.97 1.88 -12.11
CA MET A 95 -4.05 0.90 -11.03
C MET A 95 -4.03 -0.57 -11.49
N ASP A 96 -3.80 -0.82 -12.77
CA ASP A 96 -3.79 -2.18 -13.31
C ASP A 96 -2.67 -3.07 -12.71
N ILE A 97 -1.45 -2.52 -12.53
CA ILE A 97 -0.31 -3.28 -11.97
C ILE A 97 -0.49 -3.59 -10.47
N PRO A 98 -0.91 -2.65 -9.60
CA PRO A 98 -1.24 -2.95 -8.21
C PRO A 98 -2.40 -3.95 -8.05
N GLN A 99 -3.41 -3.93 -8.92
CA GLN A 99 -4.51 -4.91 -8.91
C GLN A 99 -4.06 -6.30 -9.37
N LEU A 100 -3.10 -6.40 -10.30
CA LEU A 100 -2.49 -7.68 -10.69
C LEU A 100 -1.74 -8.34 -9.51
N ILE A 101 -1.07 -7.55 -8.67
CA ILE A 101 -0.42 -8.06 -7.45
C ILE A 101 -1.47 -8.58 -6.45
N ARG A 102 -2.62 -7.91 -6.32
CA ARG A 102 -3.75 -8.41 -5.53
C ARG A 102 -4.25 -9.77 -6.03
N HIS A 103 -4.36 -10.00 -7.34
CA HIS A 103 -4.75 -11.30 -7.90
C HIS A 103 -3.73 -12.40 -7.62
N ARG A 104 -2.43 -12.09 -7.60
CA ARG A 104 -1.39 -13.04 -7.21
C ARG A 104 -1.50 -13.44 -5.74
N ILE A 105 -1.81 -12.50 -4.86
CA ILE A 105 -2.03 -12.75 -3.42
C ILE A 105 -3.34 -13.54 -3.19
N HIS A 106 -4.39 -13.26 -3.96
CA HIS A 106 -5.68 -13.96 -3.86
C HIS A 106 -5.64 -15.37 -4.49
N GLY A 107 -4.89 -15.56 -5.57
CA GLY A 107 -4.72 -16.87 -6.22
C GLY A 107 -4.01 -17.89 -5.34
N GLU A 108 -3.10 -17.46 -4.46
CA GLU A 108 -2.46 -18.34 -3.48
C GLU A 108 -3.35 -18.68 -2.27
N LEU A 109 -4.51 -18.02 -2.12
CA LEU A 109 -5.52 -18.35 -1.10
C LEU A 109 -6.56 -19.38 -1.59
N SER A 110 -6.59 -19.71 -2.89
CA SER A 110 -7.63 -20.56 -3.50
C SER A 110 -7.17 -22.00 -3.78
N ILE A 111 -6.00 -22.41 -3.28
CA ILE A 111 -5.60 -23.82 -3.19
C ILE A 111 -5.74 -24.24 -1.72
N ARG A 112 -6.98 -24.31 -1.26
CA ARG A 112 -7.43 -25.11 -0.11
C ARG A 112 -8.82 -25.62 -0.40
#